data_AF-A0A7Y1ZUX0-F1
#
_entry.id   AF-A0A7Y1ZUX0-F1
#
_cell.length_a   1.000
_cell.length_b   1.000
_cell.length_c   1.000
_cell.angle_alpha   90.00
_cell.angle_beta   90.00
_cell.angle_gamma   90.00
#
_symmetry.space_group_name_H-M   'P 1'
#
loop_
_entity.id
_entity.type
_entity.pdbx_description
1 polymer ?
#
loop_
_entity_poly.entity_id
_entity_poly.type
_entity_poly.pdbx_seq_one_letter_code
_entity_poly.pdbx_strand_id
1 'polypeptide(L)'
;HNHYQLCAVRLDDGQALELTLDPPPCRYWSVHLNNWWLESPEFRDGQSVCINDAQAHRNDDGSVTMFVGPDDPGHPNWLDTEGRRETTLLARYLLPEHELPPIVTRVVTI
;
A
#
# COMPACT_ATOMS: atom_id res chain seq x y z
N HIS A 1 17.42 11.56 3.01
CA HIS A 1 17.61 10.16 2.60
C HIS A 1 16.23 9.58 2.29
N ASN A 2 16.11 8.71 1.28
CA ASN A 2 14.87 8.00 0.95
C ASN A 2 15.08 6.52 1.21
N HIS A 3 14.08 5.86 1.81
CA HIS A 3 14.02 4.41 1.91
C HIS A 3 12.85 3.90 1.07
N TYR A 4 13.06 2.73 0.47
CA TYR A 4 12.12 2.07 -0.40
C TYR A 4 11.97 0.61 0.00
N GLN A 5 10.74 0.14 0.09
CA GLN A 5 10.40 -1.27 0.25
C GLN A 5 9.47 -1.67 -0.89
N LEU A 6 9.79 -2.78 -1.57
CA LEU A 6 9.06 -3.29 -2.72
C LEU A 6 8.38 -4.60 -2.37
N CYS A 7 7.16 -4.79 -2.85
CA CYS A 7 6.44 -6.05 -2.74
C CYS A 7 5.78 -6.37 -4.08
N ALA A 8 5.95 -7.59 -4.57
CA ALA A 8 5.18 -8.10 -5.69
C ALA A 8 4.20 -9.14 -5.16
N VAL A 9 2.95 -9.08 -5.62
CA VAL A 9 1.89 -9.98 -5.17
C VAL A 9 1.08 -10.51 -6.36
N ARG A 10 0.66 -11.76 -6.23
CA ARG A 10 -0.34 -12.41 -7.07
C ARG A 10 -1.52 -12.83 -6.19
N LEU A 11 -2.73 -12.51 -6.62
CA LEU A 11 -3.99 -12.76 -5.93
C LEU A 11 -4.85 -13.74 -6.75
N ASP A 12 -5.59 -14.61 -6.08
CA ASP A 12 -6.69 -15.37 -6.70
C ASP A 12 -8.01 -14.56 -6.65
N ASP A 13 -9.08 -15.12 -7.22
CA ASP A 13 -10.42 -14.53 -7.15
C ASP A 13 -10.90 -14.38 -5.69
N GLY A 14 -11.44 -13.21 -5.34
CA GLY A 14 -11.89 -12.91 -3.99
C GLY A 14 -10.76 -12.77 -2.96
N GLN A 15 -9.53 -12.52 -3.41
CA GLN A 15 -8.41 -12.24 -2.52
C GLN A 15 -7.94 -10.80 -2.58
N ALA A 16 -7.42 -10.33 -1.44
CA ALA A 16 -6.69 -9.09 -1.33
C ALA A 16 -5.38 -9.29 -0.56
N LEU A 17 -4.41 -8.41 -0.81
CA LEU A 17 -3.23 -8.25 0.02
C LEU A 17 -3.55 -7.27 1.14
N GLU A 18 -3.54 -7.76 2.37
CA GLU A 18 -3.46 -6.95 3.58
C GLU A 18 -1.99 -6.62 3.87
N LEU A 19 -1.70 -5.34 4.11
CA LEU A 19 -0.40 -4.88 4.57
C LEU A 19 -0.54 -3.97 5.79
N THR A 20 0.26 -4.23 6.80
CA THR A 20 0.36 -3.38 8.00
C THR A 20 1.72 -2.72 8.05
N LEU A 21 1.72 -1.38 8.12
CA LEU A 21 2.93 -0.57 8.25
C LEU A 21 2.91 0.16 9.59
N ASP A 22 4.06 0.22 10.23
CA ASP A 22 4.33 1.06 11.39
C ASP A 22 5.38 2.10 11.00
N PRO A 23 4.98 3.21 10.33
CA PRO A 23 5.92 4.20 9.85
C PRO A 23 6.55 4.95 11.03
N PRO A 24 7.89 4.98 11.16
CA PRO A 24 8.53 5.81 12.17
C PRO A 24 8.27 7.29 11.88
N PRO A 25 8.52 8.20 12.84
CA PRO A 25 8.60 9.63 12.57
C PRO A 25 9.50 9.87 11.36
N CYS A 26 8.90 10.47 10.34
CA CYS A 26 9.55 10.76 9.08
C CYS A 26 8.87 11.99 8.47
N ARG A 27 9.54 12.63 7.50
CA ARG A 27 8.98 13.83 6.86
C ARG A 27 7.78 13.52 5.98
N TYR A 28 7.73 12.32 5.43
CA TYR A 28 6.70 11.86 4.52
C TYR A 28 6.81 10.35 4.31
N TRP A 29 5.69 9.67 4.15
CA TRP A 29 5.66 8.30 3.63
C TRP A 29 4.45 8.09 2.70
N SER A 30 4.56 7.07 1.85
CA SER A 30 3.49 6.69 0.92
C SER A 30 3.63 5.27 0.43
N VAL A 31 2.52 4.64 0.05
CA VAL A 31 2.46 3.35 -0.63
C VAL A 31 1.81 3.54 -1.99
N HIS A 32 2.49 3.12 -3.04
CA HIS A 32 2.05 3.28 -4.43
C HIS A 32 1.85 1.93 -5.09
N LEU A 33 0.73 1.80 -5.80
CA LEU A 33 0.58 0.79 -6.84
C LEU A 33 1.49 1.14 -8.02
N ASN A 34 2.20 0.14 -8.52
CA ASN A 34 2.98 0.23 -9.75
C ASN A 34 2.63 -0.94 -10.66
N ASN A 35 2.63 -0.67 -11.96
CA ASN A 35 2.62 -1.71 -12.98
C ASN A 35 3.96 -2.48 -12.98
N TRP A 36 4.05 -3.55 -13.79
CA TRP A 36 5.23 -4.41 -13.89
C TRP A 36 6.51 -3.69 -14.35
N TRP A 37 6.38 -2.48 -14.91
CA TRP A 37 7.48 -1.62 -15.33
C TRP A 37 7.86 -0.56 -14.28
N LEU A 38 7.31 -0.66 -13.07
CA LEU A 38 7.46 0.31 -11.97
C LEU A 38 6.90 1.71 -12.31
N GLU A 39 5.94 1.78 -13.22
CA GLU A 39 5.19 3.01 -13.48
C GLU A 39 3.89 2.98 -12.67
N SER A 40 3.52 4.11 -12.07
CA SER A 40 2.19 4.22 -11.48
C SER A 40 1.14 4.01 -12.58
N PRO A 41 0.07 3.22 -12.33
CA PRO A 41 -1.07 3.14 -13.24
C PRO A 41 -1.59 4.55 -13.54
N GLU A 42 -2.11 4.78 -14.74
CA GLU A 42 -2.75 6.05 -15.07
C GLU A 42 -3.85 6.32 -14.05
N PHE A 43 -3.77 7.45 -13.34
CA PHE A 43 -4.87 7.92 -12.49
C PHE A 43 -6.05 8.26 -13.41
N ARG A 44 -6.93 7.27 -13.64
CA ARG A 44 -8.19 7.44 -14.34
C ARG A 44 -9.32 7.36 -13.31
N ASP A 45 -10.27 8.29 -13.44
CA ASP A 45 -11.59 8.23 -12.84
C ASP A 45 -11.66 7.77 -11.37
N GLY A 46 -10.89 8.42 -10.48
CA GLY A 46 -11.05 8.23 -9.02
C GLY A 46 -10.35 7.00 -8.44
N GLN A 47 -9.51 6.31 -9.20
CA GLN A 47 -8.73 5.18 -8.71
C GLN A 47 -7.76 5.59 -7.59
N SER A 48 -7.84 4.92 -6.44
CA SER A 48 -6.88 5.07 -5.34
C SER A 48 -5.60 4.28 -5.64
N VAL A 49 -4.66 4.91 -6.34
CA VAL A 49 -3.35 4.30 -6.72
C VAL A 49 -2.24 4.56 -5.71
N CYS A 50 -2.46 5.47 -4.77
CA CYS A 50 -1.51 5.87 -3.75
C CYS A 50 -2.22 6.34 -2.50
N ILE A 51 -1.71 5.92 -1.34
CA ILE A 51 -2.08 6.48 -0.04
C ILE A 51 -0.80 6.98 0.62
N ASN A 52 -0.86 8.20 1.14
CA ASN A 52 0.23 8.85 1.86
C ASN A 52 -0.13 9.15 3.33
N ASP A 53 0.86 9.64 4.06
CA ASP A 53 0.78 9.98 5.49
C ASP A 53 -0.39 10.89 5.89
N ALA A 54 -0.80 11.81 5.01
CA ALA A 54 -1.88 12.75 5.25
C ALA A 54 -3.28 12.16 4.96
N GLN A 55 -3.36 11.12 4.15
CA GLN A 55 -4.61 10.47 3.75
C GLN A 55 -4.90 9.19 4.52
N ALA A 56 -3.85 8.54 5.05
CA ALA A 56 -3.95 7.26 5.71
C ALA A 56 -4.80 7.31 6.99
N HIS A 57 -5.77 6.41 7.06
CA HIS A 57 -6.51 6.14 8.28
C HIS A 57 -5.66 5.26 9.19
N ARG A 58 -5.33 5.74 10.39
CA ARG A 58 -4.47 5.04 11.34
C ARG A 58 -5.30 4.18 12.28
N ASN A 59 -4.72 3.04 12.67
CA ASN A 59 -5.18 2.23 13.78
C ASN A 59 -4.94 2.97 15.11
N ASP A 60 -5.56 2.50 16.19
CA ASP A 60 -5.45 3.12 17.53
C ASP A 60 -4.01 3.15 18.07
N ASP A 61 -3.16 2.20 17.63
CA ASP A 61 -1.74 2.13 17.99
C ASP A 61 -0.83 2.99 17.10
N GLY A 62 -1.40 3.68 16.10
CA GLY A 62 -0.67 4.55 15.16
C GLY A 62 -0.19 3.86 13.89
N SER A 63 -0.25 2.52 13.83
CA SER A 63 0.01 1.74 12.62
C SER A 63 -1.05 2.02 11.54
N VAL A 64 -0.78 1.58 10.33
CA VAL A 64 -1.71 1.69 9.20
C VAL A 64 -1.93 0.30 8.62
N THR A 65 -3.18 -0.13 8.52
CA THR A 65 -3.54 -1.32 7.74
C THR A 65 -4.10 -0.87 6.41
N MET A 66 -3.65 -1.49 5.33
CA MET A 66 -4.12 -1.22 3.97
C MET A 66 -4.46 -2.51 3.25
N PHE A 67 -5.39 -2.42 2.31
CA PHE A 67 -5.76 -3.51 1.43
C PHE A 67 -5.43 -3.16 0.00
N VAL A 68 -5.01 -4.15 -0.77
CA VAL A 68 -4.69 -4.02 -2.19
C VAL A 68 -5.33 -5.18 -2.92
N GLY A 69 -6.17 -4.86 -3.90
CA GLY A 69 -6.88 -5.89 -4.66
C GLY A 69 -7.90 -5.27 -5.60
N PRO A 70 -8.50 -6.11 -6.47
CA PRO A 70 -9.47 -5.66 -7.47
C PRO A 70 -10.86 -5.41 -6.89
N ASP A 71 -11.16 -6.00 -5.74
CA ASP A 71 -12.46 -5.92 -5.08
C ASP A 71 -12.35 -5.03 -3.83
N ASP A 72 -13.35 -4.16 -3.63
CA ASP A 72 -13.41 -3.22 -2.49
C ASP A 72 -13.70 -3.97 -1.18
N PRO A 73 -12.77 -4.00 -0.21
CA PRO A 73 -13.00 -4.64 1.09
C PRO A 73 -13.82 -3.76 2.06
N GLY A 74 -14.25 -2.57 1.65
CA GLY A 74 -14.93 -1.59 2.50
C GLY A 74 -14.00 -0.89 3.49
N HIS A 75 -12.69 -0.99 3.29
CA HIS A 75 -11.67 -0.40 4.17
C HIS A 75 -11.20 0.96 3.61
N PRO A 76 -11.08 2.01 4.45
CA PRO A 76 -10.73 3.36 3.96
C PRO A 76 -9.34 3.45 3.33
N ASN A 77 -8.41 2.60 3.77
CA ASN A 77 -7.10 2.46 3.13
C ASN A 77 -7.11 1.31 2.12
N TRP A 78 -7.77 1.50 0.98
CA TRP A 78 -7.78 0.53 -0.10
C TRP A 78 -7.12 1.10 -1.35
N LEU A 79 -6.26 0.30 -1.98
CA LEU A 79 -5.66 0.58 -3.27
C LEU A 79 -6.29 -0.36 -4.32
N ASP A 80 -7.05 0.23 -5.22
CA ASP A 80 -7.78 -0.48 -6.27
C ASP A 80 -6.82 -0.85 -7.41
N THR A 81 -6.69 -2.16 -7.68
CA THR A 81 -5.84 -2.66 -8.76
C THR A 81 -6.53 -2.66 -10.14
N GLU A 82 -7.80 -2.23 -10.23
CA GLU A 82 -8.61 -2.17 -11.44
C GLU A 82 -8.69 -3.54 -12.13
N GLY A 83 -9.11 -4.57 -11.37
CA GLY A 83 -9.23 -5.94 -11.88
C GLY A 83 -7.90 -6.69 -12.06
N ARG A 84 -6.74 -6.04 -11.83
CA ARG A 84 -5.44 -6.70 -11.91
C ARG A 84 -5.18 -7.53 -10.67
N ARG A 85 -4.80 -8.78 -10.87
CA ARG A 85 -4.45 -9.73 -9.80
C ARG A 85 -2.95 -9.88 -9.59
N GLU A 86 -2.15 -9.29 -10.46
CA GLU A 86 -0.69 -9.23 -10.32
C GLU A 86 -0.29 -7.76 -10.28
N THR A 87 0.40 -7.35 -9.22
CA THR A 87 0.79 -5.96 -9.02
C THR A 87 2.09 -5.85 -8.22
N THR A 88 2.73 -4.70 -8.32
CA THR A 88 3.89 -4.33 -7.50
C THR A 88 3.55 -3.11 -6.66
N LEU A 89 3.96 -3.12 -5.40
CA LEU A 89 3.81 -2.03 -4.46
C LEU A 89 5.17 -1.43 -4.12
N LEU A 90 5.20 -0.11 -3.96
CA LEU A 90 6.36 0.62 -3.47
C LEU A 90 5.96 1.44 -2.25
N ALA A 91 6.47 1.06 -1.08
CA ALA A 91 6.46 1.91 0.09
C ALA A 91 7.70 2.81 0.06
N ARG A 92 7.49 4.12 0.20
CA ARG A 92 8.55 5.14 0.22
C ARG A 92 8.49 5.90 1.53
N TYR A 93 9.65 6.08 2.16
CA TYR A 93 9.82 6.87 3.37
C TYR A 93 10.89 7.95 3.13
N LEU A 94 10.56 9.20 3.41
CA LEU A 94 11.45 10.36 3.30
C LEU A 94 11.94 10.75 4.69
N LEU A 95 13.26 10.66 4.90
CA LEU A 95 13.92 11.06 6.14
C LEU A 95 13.34 10.36 7.41
N PRO A 96 13.15 9.03 7.46
CA PRO A 96 12.86 8.36 8.73
C PRO A 96 13.96 8.62 9.78
N GLU A 97 13.54 8.89 11.01
CA GLU A 97 14.46 9.15 12.12
C GLU A 97 15.19 7.89 12.62
N HIS A 98 14.59 6.72 12.40
CA HIS A 98 15.14 5.42 12.77
C HIS A 98 14.80 4.35 11.75
N GLU A 99 15.34 3.14 11.95
CA GLU A 99 15.15 2.00 11.07
C GLU A 99 13.66 1.66 10.90
N LEU A 100 13.30 1.27 9.68
CA LEU A 100 11.92 0.94 9.33
C LEU A 100 11.55 -0.43 9.90
N PRO A 101 10.44 -0.55 10.67
CA PRO A 101 9.85 -1.84 10.97
C PRO A 101 9.52 -2.62 9.69
N PRO A 102 9.54 -3.96 9.73
CA PRO A 102 9.11 -4.76 8.58
C PRO A 102 7.63 -4.50 8.30
N ILE A 103 7.27 -4.35 7.02
CA ILE A 103 5.88 -4.37 6.60
C ILE A 103 5.38 -5.80 6.74
N VAL A 104 4.32 -5.99 7.52
CA VAL A 104 3.68 -7.31 7.68
C VAL A 104 2.65 -7.46 6.57
N THR A 105 2.75 -8.56 5.81
CA THR A 105 1.87 -8.81 4.65
C THR A 105 1.12 -10.12 4.79
N ARG A 106 -0.16 -10.14 4.41
CA ARG A 106 -1.01 -11.34 4.38
C ARG A 106 -1.91 -11.32 3.16
N VAL A 107 -2.04 -12.45 2.48
CA VAL A 107 -3.14 -12.64 1.52
C VAL A 107 -4.36 -13.08 2.31
N VAL A 108 -5.48 -12.39 2.13
CA VAL A 108 -6.75 -12.63 2.80
C VAL A 108 -7.86 -12.84 1.77
N THR A 109 -8.92 -13.53 2.18
CA THR A 109 -10.15 -13.66 1.39
C THR A 109 -11.13 -12.58 1.80
N ILE A 110 -11.80 -11.95 0.83
CA ILE A 110 -12.76 -10.86 1.02
C ILE A 110 -14.10 -11.14 0.31
#